data_AF-A0A7Y3FXV3-F1
#
_entry.id   AF-A0A7Y3FXV3-F1
#
_cell.length_a   1.000
_cell.length_b   1.000
_cell.length_c   1.000
_cell.angle_alpha   90.00
_cell.angle_beta   90.00
_cell.angle_gamma   90.00
#
_symmetry.space_group_name_H-M   'P 1'
#
loop_
_entity.id
_entity.type
_entity.pdbx_description
1 polymer ?
#
loop_
_entity_poly.entity_id
_entity_poly.type
_entity_poly.pdbx_seq_one_letter_code
_entity_poly.pdbx_strand_id
1 'polypeptide(L)'
;MTKHLSQILQDNFNISKEALDDAQRIKIEKGEKAGEILLRKKIITESQLLEALSIQYNIPFQPDLPMENIGQDITGQIPIQFLKKHLMVPLSANVGLSCSEDDTNPDDTKDINTNLSKHSFIIAINDPTSFQALDDLVRILGLCDFEIVLSTKQAILSAINIAYDLSRDSAEQLVQDMEENGSSIISEIEDT
;
A
#
# COMPACT_ATOMS: atom_id res chain seq x y z
N MET A 1 -25.78 -3.55 -11.75
CA MET A 1 -25.23 -3.61 -13.11
C MET A 1 -23.83 -3.03 -13.03
N THR A 2 -22.78 -3.83 -13.26
CA THR A 2 -21.39 -3.37 -13.18
C THR A 2 -21.12 -2.36 -14.29
N LYS A 3 -20.64 -1.16 -13.95
CA LYS A 3 -20.29 -0.15 -14.97
C LYS A 3 -19.00 -0.60 -15.67
N HIS A 4 -19.03 -0.69 -17.00
CA HIS A 4 -17.82 -0.98 -17.78
C HIS A 4 -16.88 0.24 -17.82
N LEU A 5 -15.57 0.02 -17.78
CA LEU A 5 -14.55 1.09 -17.82
C LEU A 5 -14.81 2.12 -18.94
N SER A 6 -15.12 1.65 -20.15
CA SER A 6 -15.39 2.54 -21.29
C SER A 6 -16.61 3.45 -21.07
N GLN A 7 -17.63 3.01 -20.31
CA GLN A 7 -18.78 3.84 -19.97
C GLN A 7 -18.41 4.89 -18.90
N ILE A 8 -17.66 4.48 -17.87
CA ILE A 8 -17.18 5.38 -16.81
C ILE A 8 -16.32 6.51 -17.41
N LEU A 9 -15.46 6.17 -18.38
CA LEU A 9 -14.62 7.14 -19.12
C LEU A 9 -15.42 8.10 -20.01
N GLN A 10 -16.54 7.66 -20.61
CA GLN A 10 -17.44 8.58 -21.33
C GLN A 10 -18.16 9.51 -20.35
N ASP A 11 -18.79 8.94 -19.31
CA ASP A 11 -19.72 9.66 -18.43
C ASP A 11 -19.04 10.68 -17.50
N ASN A 12 -17.82 10.39 -17.01
CA ASN A 12 -17.17 11.19 -15.97
C ASN A 12 -16.00 12.03 -16.50
N PHE A 13 -15.40 11.63 -17.63
CA PHE A 13 -14.17 12.24 -18.15
C PHE A 13 -14.32 12.80 -19.58
N ASN A 14 -15.54 12.83 -20.12
CA ASN A 14 -15.88 13.33 -21.47
C ASN A 14 -15.02 12.73 -22.60
N ILE A 15 -14.58 11.48 -22.46
CA ILE A 15 -13.74 10.84 -23.47
C ILE A 15 -14.57 10.48 -24.71
N SER A 16 -14.15 10.97 -25.89
CA SER A 16 -14.84 10.70 -27.15
C SER A 16 -15.03 9.20 -27.39
N LYS A 17 -16.22 8.82 -27.85
CA LYS A 17 -16.52 7.45 -28.26
C LYS A 17 -15.56 6.94 -29.34
N GLU A 18 -15.15 7.81 -30.28
CA GLU A 18 -14.21 7.45 -31.34
C GLU A 18 -12.85 7.00 -30.79
N ALA A 19 -12.37 7.68 -29.74
CA ALA A 19 -11.12 7.37 -29.05
C ALA A 19 -11.21 6.03 -28.29
N LEU A 20 -12.38 5.70 -27.76
CA LEU A 20 -12.64 4.44 -27.08
C LEU A 20 -12.82 3.27 -28.06
N ASP A 21 -13.54 3.47 -29.16
CA ASP A 21 -13.71 2.47 -30.21
C ASP A 21 -12.35 2.11 -30.86
N ASP A 22 -11.47 3.09 -31.07
CA ASP A 22 -10.10 2.89 -31.53
C ASP A 22 -9.24 2.13 -30.50
N ALA A 23 -9.31 2.50 -29.21
CA ALA A 23 -8.63 1.75 -28.15
C ALA A 23 -9.15 0.30 -28.01
N GLN A 24 -10.45 0.05 -28.27
CA GLN A 24 -11.01 -1.29 -28.29
C GLN A 24 -10.52 -2.14 -29.46
N ARG A 25 -10.35 -1.57 -30.67
CA ARG A 25 -9.74 -2.29 -31.81
C ARG A 25 -8.32 -2.73 -31.49
N ILE A 26 -7.50 -1.81 -30.98
CA ILE A 26 -6.10 -2.09 -30.62
C ILE A 26 -6.01 -3.15 -29.51
N LYS A 27 -6.94 -3.14 -28.54
CA LYS A 27 -7.07 -4.20 -27.52
C LYS A 27 -7.29 -5.59 -28.14
N ILE A 28 -8.15 -5.69 -29.16
CA ILE A 28 -8.44 -6.97 -29.84
C ILE A 28 -7.24 -7.42 -30.69
N GLU A 29 -6.60 -6.51 -31.41
CA GLU A 29 -5.47 -6.80 -32.29
C GLU A 29 -4.18 -7.17 -31.55
N LYS A 30 -3.92 -6.55 -30.38
CA LYS A 30 -2.64 -6.66 -29.67
C LYS A 30 -2.72 -7.29 -28.28
N GLY A 31 -3.92 -7.55 -27.76
CA GLY A 31 -4.12 -8.03 -26.39
C GLY A 31 -3.83 -7.01 -25.29
N GLU A 32 -3.56 -5.74 -25.63
CA GLU A 32 -3.25 -4.67 -24.68
C GLU A 32 -4.50 -4.20 -23.91
N LYS A 33 -4.34 -3.72 -22.66
CA LYS A 33 -5.45 -3.16 -21.87
C LYS A 33 -5.92 -1.83 -22.48
N ALA A 34 -7.24 -1.61 -22.53
CA ALA A 34 -7.81 -0.38 -23.11
C ALA A 34 -7.35 0.90 -22.40
N GLY A 35 -7.23 0.89 -21.06
CA GLY A 35 -6.70 2.02 -20.29
C GLY A 35 -5.27 2.41 -20.69
N GLU A 36 -4.37 1.42 -20.78
CA GLU A 36 -2.98 1.63 -21.21
C GLU A 36 -2.86 2.21 -22.62
N ILE A 37 -3.73 1.79 -23.54
CA ILE A 37 -3.77 2.33 -24.90
C ILE A 37 -4.16 3.82 -24.88
N LEU A 38 -5.14 4.20 -24.07
CA LEU A 38 -5.61 5.58 -23.91
C LEU A 38 -4.55 6.46 -23.22
N LEU A 39 -3.89 5.95 -22.17
CA LEU A 39 -2.75 6.59 -21.50
C LEU A 39 -1.61 6.86 -22.49
N ARG A 40 -1.19 5.84 -23.24
CA ARG A 40 -0.10 5.94 -24.23
C ARG A 40 -0.42 6.95 -25.34
N LYS A 41 -1.69 7.06 -25.73
CA LYS A 41 -2.18 8.08 -26.68
C LYS A 41 -2.42 9.46 -26.04
N LYS A 42 -2.20 9.63 -24.73
CA LYS A 42 -2.46 10.86 -23.96
C LYS A 42 -3.92 11.36 -24.06
N ILE A 43 -4.85 10.42 -24.23
CA ILE A 43 -6.29 10.70 -24.24
C ILE A 43 -6.82 10.83 -22.81
N ILE A 44 -6.22 10.09 -21.87
CA ILE A 44 -6.48 10.16 -20.42
C ILE A 44 -5.16 10.30 -19.66
N THR A 45 -5.24 10.77 -18.41
CA THR A 45 -4.11 10.75 -17.44
C THR A 45 -4.18 9.51 -16.54
N GLU A 46 -3.08 9.22 -15.83
CA GLU A 46 -3.03 8.11 -14.85
C GLU A 46 -4.12 8.27 -13.78
N SER A 47 -4.27 9.46 -13.21
CA SER A 47 -5.30 9.76 -12.20
C SER A 47 -6.72 9.53 -12.73
N GLN A 48 -7.01 9.93 -13.97
CA GLN A 48 -8.32 9.67 -14.59
C GLN A 48 -8.59 8.17 -14.81
N LEU A 49 -7.56 7.39 -15.17
CA LEU A 49 -7.70 5.94 -15.26
C LEU A 49 -7.95 5.31 -13.89
N LEU A 50 -7.16 5.68 -12.87
CA LEU A 50 -7.28 5.16 -11.50
C LEU A 50 -8.61 5.54 -10.85
N GLU A 51 -9.10 6.75 -11.06
CA GLU A 51 -10.41 7.21 -10.59
C GLU A 51 -11.55 6.45 -11.31
N ALA A 52 -11.43 6.22 -12.62
CA ALA A 52 -12.38 5.37 -13.35
C ALA A 52 -12.36 3.90 -12.88
N LEU A 53 -11.19 3.37 -12.54
CA LEU A 53 -11.03 2.03 -11.95
C LEU A 53 -11.61 1.97 -10.52
N SER A 54 -11.46 3.03 -9.72
CA SER A 54 -12.07 3.17 -8.39
C SER A 54 -13.59 3.01 -8.47
N ILE A 55 -14.24 3.73 -9.39
CA ILE A 55 -15.69 3.63 -9.65
C ILE A 55 -16.06 2.23 -10.18
N GLN A 56 -15.21 1.60 -10.99
CA GLN A 56 -15.48 0.28 -11.56
C GLN A 56 -15.45 -0.85 -10.51
N TYR A 57 -14.43 -0.84 -9.64
CA TYR A 57 -14.15 -1.90 -8.69
C TYR A 57 -14.66 -1.59 -7.27
N ASN A 58 -15.17 -0.38 -7.03
CA ASN A 58 -15.56 0.14 -5.71
C ASN A 58 -14.39 0.09 -4.70
N ILE A 59 -13.21 0.54 -5.16
CA ILE A 59 -11.98 0.63 -4.36
C ILE A 59 -11.63 2.13 -4.25
N PRO A 60 -11.46 2.71 -3.05
CA PRO A 60 -11.12 4.12 -2.90
C PRO A 60 -9.87 4.51 -3.71
N PHE A 61 -9.90 5.65 -4.41
CA PHE A 61 -8.71 6.21 -5.05
C PHE A 61 -8.09 7.27 -4.14
N GLN A 62 -6.85 7.03 -3.75
CA GLN A 62 -6.04 7.92 -2.95
C GLN A 62 -4.75 8.25 -3.74
N PRO A 63 -4.66 9.44 -4.38
CA PRO A 63 -3.53 9.75 -5.26
C PRO A 63 -2.19 9.87 -4.51
N ASP A 64 -2.26 10.32 -3.25
CA ASP A 64 -1.14 10.56 -2.33
C ASP A 64 -1.33 9.75 -1.05
N LEU A 65 -0.35 8.91 -0.72
CA LEU A 65 -0.40 8.01 0.44
C LEU A 65 0.13 8.71 1.70
N PRO A 66 -0.43 8.42 2.90
CA PRO A 66 0.08 8.99 4.14
C PRO A 66 1.46 8.42 4.42
N MET A 67 2.44 9.30 4.66
CA MET A 67 3.83 8.89 4.95
C MET A 67 4.04 8.51 6.43
N GLU A 68 3.09 8.88 7.28
CA GLU A 68 3.06 8.52 8.70
C GLU A 68 2.70 7.03 8.84
N ASN A 69 3.53 6.28 9.58
CA ASN A 69 3.40 4.83 9.84
C ASN A 69 3.79 3.88 8.68
N ILE A 70 4.52 4.35 7.66
CA ILE A 70 5.06 3.45 6.63
C ILE A 70 6.25 2.65 7.19
N GLY A 71 6.21 1.32 7.05
CA GLY A 71 7.42 0.49 6.94
C GLY A 71 7.87 -0.32 8.16
N GLN A 72 7.30 -0.13 9.35
CA GLN A 72 7.86 -0.67 10.60
C GLN A 72 7.93 -2.21 10.73
N ASP A 73 7.25 -3.00 9.87
CA ASP A 73 7.19 -4.47 10.01
C ASP A 73 7.28 -5.27 8.67
N ILE A 74 7.46 -4.56 7.54
CA ILE A 74 7.30 -5.16 6.19
C ILE A 74 8.62 -5.41 5.44
N THR A 75 9.68 -4.68 5.79
CA THR A 75 10.91 -4.60 4.98
C THR A 75 11.81 -5.82 5.09
N GLY A 76 11.75 -6.54 6.23
CA GLY A 76 12.46 -7.81 6.43
C GLY A 76 11.77 -9.02 5.79
N GLN A 77 10.47 -8.93 5.49
CA GLN A 77 9.66 -10.05 5.01
C GLN A 77 9.51 -10.08 3.48
N ILE A 78 9.58 -8.92 2.82
CA ILE A 78 9.32 -8.77 1.38
C ILE A 78 10.54 -8.17 0.68
N PRO A 79 10.96 -8.68 -0.49
CA PRO A 79 11.97 -8.01 -1.30
C PRO A 79 11.42 -6.72 -1.93
N ILE A 80 12.14 -5.60 -1.80
CA ILE A 80 11.74 -4.29 -2.36
C ILE A 80 11.37 -4.35 -3.86
N GLN A 81 12.03 -5.23 -4.63
CA GLN A 81 11.77 -5.41 -6.06
C GLN A 81 10.42 -6.07 -6.35
N PHE A 82 9.87 -6.87 -5.44
CA PHE A 82 8.53 -7.45 -5.58
C PHE A 82 7.47 -6.34 -5.54
N LEU A 83 7.51 -5.48 -4.52
CA LEU A 83 6.63 -4.32 -4.38
C LEU A 83 6.73 -3.36 -5.58
N LYS A 84 7.96 -3.05 -6.01
CA LYS A 84 8.22 -2.18 -7.19
C LYS A 84 7.74 -2.78 -8.51
N LYS A 85 7.86 -4.11 -8.69
CA LYS A 85 7.41 -4.81 -9.90
C LYS A 85 5.89 -4.86 -10.01
N HIS A 86 5.20 -5.11 -8.90
CA HIS A 86 3.75 -5.25 -8.86
C HIS A 86 3.00 -3.95 -8.56
N LEU A 87 3.74 -2.85 -8.32
CA LEU A 87 3.21 -1.53 -8.01
C LEU A 87 2.16 -1.59 -6.89
N MET A 88 2.61 -2.09 -5.74
CA MET A 88 1.83 -2.16 -4.52
C MET A 88 2.70 -1.93 -3.29
N VAL A 89 2.11 -1.38 -2.22
CA VAL A 89 2.77 -1.16 -0.93
C VAL A 89 1.78 -1.38 0.22
N PRO A 90 2.11 -2.24 1.20
CA PRO A 90 1.35 -2.35 2.44
C PRO A 90 1.69 -1.19 3.39
N LEU A 91 0.67 -0.63 4.03
CA LEU A 91 0.73 0.49 4.96
C LEU A 91 0.04 0.07 6.26
N SER A 92 0.67 0.34 7.41
CA SER A 92 0.07 0.08 8.71
C SER A 92 -0.89 1.23 9.07
N ALA A 93 -2.21 0.98 9.09
CA ALA A 93 -3.13 2.00 9.59
C ALA A 93 -3.16 1.96 11.12
N ASN A 94 -2.66 3.02 11.74
CA ASN A 94 -2.98 3.34 13.12
C ASN A 94 -4.43 3.86 13.17
N VAL A 95 -5.40 2.93 13.19
CA VAL A 95 -6.83 3.27 13.32
C VAL A 95 -7.10 3.72 14.76
N GLY A 96 -6.84 4.99 15.03
CA GLY A 96 -7.25 5.68 16.25
C GLY A 96 -8.76 5.82 16.32
N LEU A 97 -9.47 4.75 16.70
CA LEU A 97 -10.88 4.78 17.05
C LEU A 97 -11.06 4.74 18.56
N SER A 98 -11.05 5.92 19.16
CA SER A 98 -11.69 6.17 20.45
C SER A 98 -13.20 6.04 20.28
N CYS A 99 -13.73 4.82 20.40
CA CYS A 99 -15.14 4.58 20.64
C CYS A 99 -15.40 4.71 22.15
N SER A 100 -16.43 5.48 22.50
CA SER A 100 -16.76 5.86 23.87
C SER A 100 -16.97 4.65 24.79
N GLU A 101 -16.55 4.83 26.04
CA GLU A 101 -16.98 4.05 27.20
C GLU A 101 -18.52 4.19 27.40
N ASP A 102 -19.06 3.49 28.41
CA ASP A 102 -20.50 3.27 28.71
C ASP A 102 -21.14 2.10 27.90
N ASP A 103 -21.75 1.06 28.48
CA ASP A 103 -22.11 0.85 29.89
C ASP A 103 -22.29 -0.65 30.31
N THR A 104 -21.97 -0.93 31.57
CA THR A 104 -22.33 -2.07 32.47
C THR A 104 -22.28 -3.56 32.04
N ASN A 105 -21.33 -4.32 32.62
CA ASN A 105 -21.62 -5.40 33.61
C ASN A 105 -20.33 -6.06 34.16
N PRO A 106 -20.04 -5.97 35.48
CA PRO A 106 -18.83 -6.56 36.07
C PRO A 106 -19.13 -7.70 37.05
N ASP A 107 -19.25 -8.95 36.57
CA ASP A 107 -18.96 -10.14 37.38
C ASP A 107 -18.83 -11.39 36.48
N ASP A 108 -17.59 -11.71 36.09
CA ASP A 108 -17.00 -13.05 36.26
C ASP A 108 -15.51 -13.00 35.84
N THR A 109 -14.63 -13.46 36.72
CA THR A 109 -13.18 -13.15 36.68
C THR A 109 -12.30 -14.13 35.91
N LYS A 110 -11.21 -13.58 35.32
CA LYS A 110 -9.95 -14.24 34.86
C LYS A 110 -10.05 -15.06 33.56
N ASP A 111 -9.14 -15.04 32.60
CA ASP A 111 -7.86 -14.33 32.36
C ASP A 111 -7.49 -14.56 30.86
N ILE A 112 -6.78 -13.74 30.07
CA ILE A 112 -6.06 -12.45 30.23
C ILE A 112 -6.00 -11.73 28.84
N ASN A 113 -5.56 -10.46 28.83
CA ASN A 113 -4.86 -9.69 27.76
C ASN A 113 -4.73 -10.36 26.37
N THR A 114 -5.18 -9.80 25.25
CA THR A 114 -4.96 -8.40 24.80
C THR A 114 -6.06 -8.10 23.77
N ASN A 115 -6.94 -7.11 23.96
CA ASN A 115 -6.79 -5.75 23.43
C ASN A 115 -6.00 -5.64 22.11
N LEU A 116 -6.29 -6.54 21.15
CA LEU A 116 -5.86 -6.37 19.76
C LEU A 116 -6.59 -5.17 19.18
N SER A 117 -5.93 -4.02 19.31
CA SER A 117 -6.09 -2.88 18.42
C SER A 117 -6.26 -3.40 17.00
N LYS A 118 -7.38 -3.03 16.38
CA LYS A 118 -7.75 -3.47 15.05
C LYS A 118 -6.85 -2.77 14.04
N HIS A 119 -5.63 -3.27 13.90
CA HIS A 119 -4.66 -2.88 12.86
C HIS A 119 -5.19 -3.37 11.51
N SER A 120 -6.21 -2.71 10.98
CA SER A 120 -6.64 -2.92 9.60
C SER A 120 -5.54 -2.40 8.69
N PHE A 121 -4.86 -3.28 7.98
CA PHE A 121 -3.78 -2.87 7.07
C PHE A 121 -4.37 -2.19 5.83
N ILE A 122 -3.72 -1.17 5.30
CA ILE A 122 -4.12 -0.56 4.02
C ILE A 122 -3.11 -0.99 2.96
N ILE A 123 -3.56 -1.69 1.93
CA ILE A 123 -2.70 -2.08 0.81
C ILE A 123 -2.99 -1.15 -0.37
N ALA A 124 -2.05 -0.26 -0.65
CA ALA A 124 -2.13 0.60 -1.82
C ALA A 124 -1.64 -0.15 -3.05
N ILE A 125 -2.44 -0.18 -4.12
CA ILE A 125 -2.13 -0.86 -5.39
C ILE A 125 -2.36 0.08 -6.58
N ASN A 126 -1.63 -0.12 -7.69
CA ASN A 126 -1.86 0.64 -8.92
C ASN A 126 -2.83 -0.09 -9.88
N ASP A 127 -2.85 -1.43 -9.87
CA ASP A 127 -3.65 -2.24 -10.80
C ASP A 127 -4.53 -3.26 -10.05
N PRO A 128 -5.87 -3.05 -9.99
CA PRO A 128 -6.79 -3.94 -9.29
C PRO A 128 -6.97 -5.30 -9.99
N THR A 129 -6.45 -5.47 -11.21
CA THR A 129 -6.48 -6.77 -11.92
C THR A 129 -5.32 -7.70 -11.54
N SER A 130 -4.32 -7.21 -10.79
CA SER A 130 -3.15 -7.98 -10.35
C SER A 130 -3.40 -8.78 -9.05
N PHE A 131 -4.57 -9.42 -8.92
CA PHE A 131 -5.01 -10.07 -7.67
C PHE A 131 -4.03 -11.15 -7.16
N GLN A 132 -3.39 -11.92 -8.04
CA GLN A 132 -2.43 -12.97 -7.62
C GLN A 132 -1.27 -12.40 -6.79
N ALA A 133 -0.71 -11.25 -7.18
CA ALA A 133 0.39 -10.64 -6.44
C ALA A 133 -0.06 -10.09 -5.08
N LEU A 134 -1.31 -9.61 -4.99
CA LEU A 134 -1.93 -9.18 -3.75
C LEU A 134 -2.17 -10.38 -2.80
N ASP A 135 -2.66 -11.51 -3.32
CA ASP A 135 -2.84 -12.75 -2.56
C ASP A 135 -1.51 -13.29 -2.01
N ASP A 136 -0.47 -13.33 -2.86
CA ASP A 136 0.90 -13.67 -2.45
C ASP A 136 1.42 -12.72 -1.34
N LEU A 137 1.19 -11.40 -1.47
CA LEU A 137 1.59 -10.39 -0.48
C LEU A 137 0.88 -10.59 0.87
N VAL A 138 -0.45 -10.74 0.84
CA VAL A 138 -1.29 -10.98 2.03
C VAL A 138 -0.87 -12.25 2.74
N ARG A 139 -0.54 -13.32 2.00
CA ARG A 139 -0.08 -14.59 2.56
C ARG A 139 1.32 -14.50 3.18
N ILE A 140 2.23 -13.72 2.60
CA ILE A 140 3.57 -13.49 3.16
C ILE A 140 3.48 -12.74 4.49
N LEU A 141 2.63 -11.72 4.57
CA LEU A 141 2.46 -10.87 5.76
C LEU A 141 1.49 -11.44 6.82
N GLY A 142 0.77 -12.53 6.51
CA GLY A 142 -0.22 -13.12 7.42
C GLY A 142 -1.42 -12.21 7.72
N LEU A 143 -1.80 -11.33 6.79
CA LEU A 143 -2.85 -10.33 7.03
C LEU A 143 -4.24 -10.97 7.05
N CYS A 144 -4.94 -10.83 8.18
CA CYS A 144 -6.31 -11.32 8.35
C CYS A 144 -7.39 -10.26 8.12
N ASP A 145 -7.04 -8.97 8.23
CA ASP A 145 -7.94 -7.83 8.02
C ASP A 145 -7.18 -6.71 7.29
N PHE A 146 -7.64 -6.36 6.09
CA PHE A 146 -7.02 -5.33 5.27
C PHE A 146 -8.02 -4.64 4.34
N GLU A 147 -7.77 -3.38 4.07
CA GLU A 147 -8.44 -2.57 3.06
C GLU A 147 -7.52 -2.38 1.85
N ILE A 148 -8.10 -2.18 0.67
CA ILE A 148 -7.37 -1.91 -0.57
C ILE A 148 -7.65 -0.46 -0.97
N VAL A 149 -6.62 0.27 -1.38
CA VAL A 149 -6.77 1.59 -2.02
C VAL A 149 -6.04 1.61 -3.37
N LEU A 150 -6.60 2.30 -4.35
CA LEU A 150 -5.91 2.62 -5.59
C LEU A 150 -5.03 3.84 -5.37
N SER A 151 -3.79 3.80 -5.87
CA SER A 151 -2.85 4.92 -5.75
C SER A 151 -1.99 5.08 -7.01
N THR A 152 -1.48 6.30 -7.20
CA THR A 152 -0.54 6.59 -8.29
C THR A 152 0.73 5.78 -8.15
N LYS A 153 1.33 5.42 -9.29
CA LYS A 153 2.64 4.77 -9.37
C LYS A 153 3.71 5.58 -8.64
N GLN A 154 3.65 6.91 -8.72
CA GLN A 154 4.60 7.79 -8.03
C GLN A 154 4.48 7.66 -6.51
N ALA A 155 3.27 7.81 -5.95
CA ALA A 155 3.07 7.71 -4.50
C ALA A 155 3.45 6.33 -3.95
N ILE A 156 3.12 5.25 -4.65
CA ILE A 156 3.52 3.88 -4.28
C ILE A 156 5.03 3.72 -4.29
N LEU A 157 5.73 4.17 -5.33
CA LEU A 157 7.20 4.07 -5.40
C LEU A 157 7.89 4.92 -4.32
N SER A 158 7.37 6.12 -4.03
CA SER A 158 7.87 6.97 -2.93
C SER A 158 7.68 6.29 -1.57
N ALA A 159 6.48 5.77 -1.29
CA ALA A 159 6.17 5.01 -0.08
C ALA A 159 7.09 3.80 0.10
N ILE A 160 7.34 3.03 -0.97
CA ILE A 160 8.27 1.89 -0.94
C ILE A 160 9.70 2.36 -0.61
N ASN A 161 10.20 3.45 -1.19
CA ASN A 161 11.56 3.91 -0.87
C ASN A 161 11.66 4.32 0.61
N ILE A 162 10.74 5.17 1.08
CA ILE A 162 10.69 5.63 2.48
C ILE A 162 10.66 4.45 3.46
N ALA A 163 9.83 3.43 3.19
CA ALA A 163 9.74 2.23 4.03
C ALA A 163 11.11 1.57 4.26
N TYR A 164 11.88 1.36 3.18
CA TYR A 164 13.15 0.63 3.24
C TYR A 164 14.31 1.51 3.71
N ASP A 165 14.27 2.82 3.45
CA ASP A 165 15.27 3.76 3.95
C ASP A 165 15.20 3.85 5.48
N LEU A 166 14.01 4.05 6.07
CA LEU A 166 13.79 4.04 7.54
C LEU A 166 14.28 2.75 8.22
N SER A 167 14.14 1.61 7.55
CA SER A 167 14.62 0.32 8.07
C SER A 167 16.14 0.14 8.02
N ARG A 168 16.85 0.91 7.18
CA ARG A 168 18.31 0.93 7.12
C ARG A 168 18.90 1.82 8.21
N ASP A 169 18.36 3.03 8.36
CA ASP A 169 18.77 3.98 9.40
C ASP A 169 18.72 3.34 10.79
N SER A 170 17.65 2.57 11.06
CA SER A 170 17.47 1.82 12.31
C SER A 170 18.56 0.78 12.59
N ALA A 171 19.12 0.15 11.54
CA ALA A 171 20.16 -0.88 11.69
C ALA A 171 21.56 -0.25 11.82
N GLU A 172 21.83 0.85 11.11
CA GLU A 172 23.09 1.59 11.24
C GLU A 172 23.20 2.28 12.61
N GLN A 173 22.10 2.82 13.13
CA GLN A 173 22.06 3.47 14.44
C GLN A 173 22.30 2.47 15.60
N LEU A 174 21.74 1.25 15.53
CA LEU A 174 22.02 0.20 16.52
C LEU A 174 23.48 -0.26 16.52
N VAL A 175 24.17 -0.23 15.38
CA VAL A 175 25.60 -0.54 15.32
C VAL A 175 26.43 0.58 15.96
N GLN A 176 26.09 1.85 15.70
CA GLN A 176 26.76 2.99 16.34
C GLN A 176 26.55 2.98 17.86
N ASP A 177 25.34 2.74 18.35
CA ASP A 177 25.05 2.63 19.79
C ASP A 177 25.87 1.52 20.47
N MET A 178 26.19 0.42 19.75
CA MET A 178 27.04 -0.66 20.28
C MET A 178 28.54 -0.30 20.27
N GLU A 179 29.03 0.41 19.24
CA GLU A 179 30.41 0.88 19.18
C GLU A 179 30.69 1.98 20.23
N GLU A 180 29.75 2.90 20.42
CA GLU A 180 29.90 4.02 21.37
C GLU A 180 29.87 3.53 22.83
N ASN A 181 28.94 2.62 23.18
CA ASN A 181 28.87 2.02 24.52
C ASN A 181 30.00 1.00 24.81
N GLY A 182 30.66 0.45 23.79
CA GLY A 182 31.81 -0.46 23.96
C GLY A 182 33.10 0.24 24.40
N SER A 183 33.18 1.57 24.23
CA SER A 183 34.41 2.36 24.42
C SER A 183 34.86 2.56 25.87
N SER A 184 33.95 2.42 26.85
CA SER A 184 34.19 2.85 28.24
C SER A 184 34.62 1.75 29.23
N ILE A 185 34.78 0.49 28.79
CA ILE A 185 35.07 -0.64 29.70
C ILE A 185 36.55 -1.12 29.63
N ILE A 186 37.32 -0.69 28.63
CA ILE A 186 38.67 -1.24 28.36
C ILE A 186 39.79 -0.50 29.13
N SER A 187 39.52 0.69 29.67
CA SER A 187 40.56 1.59 30.21
C SER A 187 40.97 1.37 31.68
N GLU A 188 40.55 0.28 32.35
CA GLU A 188 40.74 0.09 33.80
C GLU A 188 41.38 -1.28 34.19
N ILE A 189 42.21 -1.85 33.31
CA ILE A 189 42.98 -3.09 33.57
C ILE A 189 44.48 -2.97 33.19
N GLU A 190 45.06 -1.76 33.28
CA GLU A 190 46.52 -1.55 33.24
C GLU A 190 46.98 -0.65 34.40
N ASP A 191 46.83 -1.13 35.65
CA ASP A 191 47.56 -0.59 36.82
C ASP A 191 47.53 -1.57 38.02
N THR A 192 48.27 -2.69 37.93
CA THR A 192 48.69 -3.55 39.06
C THR A 192 50.05 -4.21 38.82
#